data_AF-G5S5K4-F1
#
_entry.id   AF-G5S5K4-F1
#
_cell.length_a   1.000
_cell.length_b   1.000
_cell.length_c   1.000
_cell.angle_alpha   90.00
_cell.angle_beta   90.00
_cell.angle_gamma   90.00
#
_symmetry.space_group_name_H-M   'P 1'
#
loop_
_entity.id
_entity.type
_entity.pdbx_description
1 polymer ?
#
loop_
_entity_poly.entity_id
_entity_poly.type
_entity_poly.pdbx_seq_one_letter_code
_entity_poly.pdbx_strand_id
1 'polypeptide(L)'
;SLAPPYPFVQLATLKQRAEKAARGAGRTPAGSQAHRLVPLSDKQYVSQLEMIVATLKIPLERRNKRTGRMEKARIWEITDRTVRTWLNEAVESAAADGVTFSVPVSPHTFRHSYAMHMLYNGIPLKVLQSLMGHKSISSTEVYTKVFALDVAARHRVQFLMPEAEAAAMLKGAV
;
A
#
# COMPACT_ATOMS: atom_id res chain seq x y z
N SER A 1 -1.20 14.27 -17.39
CA SER A 1 0.13 13.82 -17.85
C SER A 1 1.14 13.92 -16.72
N LEU A 2 1.61 12.79 -16.17
CA LEU A 2 2.73 12.71 -15.23
C LEU A 2 4.01 12.59 -16.07
N ALA A 3 4.82 13.64 -16.14
CA ALA A 3 6.10 13.61 -16.85
C ALA A 3 7.17 12.98 -15.94
N PRO A 4 8.05 12.12 -16.45
CA PRO A 4 9.21 11.64 -15.70
C PRO A 4 10.11 12.81 -15.26
N PRO A 5 10.77 12.74 -14.09
CA PRO A 5 10.75 11.64 -13.12
C PRO A 5 9.48 11.60 -12.27
N TYR A 6 8.91 10.40 -12.07
CA TYR A 6 7.73 10.21 -11.23
C TYR A 6 8.10 10.41 -9.76
N PRO A 7 7.41 11.30 -9.02
CA PRO A 7 7.65 11.47 -7.60
C PRO A 7 7.31 10.17 -6.87
N PHE A 8 8.17 9.76 -5.93
CA PHE A 8 7.97 8.53 -5.15
C PHE A 8 8.40 8.73 -3.71
N VAL A 9 7.81 7.93 -2.82
CA VAL A 9 8.21 7.85 -1.41
C VAL A 9 8.84 6.50 -1.11
N GLN A 10 9.88 6.54 -0.28
CA GLN A 10 10.59 5.36 0.19
C GLN A 10 10.09 4.97 1.58
N LEU A 11 9.37 3.85 1.66
CA LEU A 11 8.82 3.34 2.90
C LEU A 11 9.72 2.24 3.48
N ALA A 12 10.05 2.37 4.76
CA ALA A 12 10.76 1.34 5.52
C ALA A 12 9.77 0.53 6.38
N THR A 13 9.83 -0.80 6.25
CA THR A 13 9.01 -1.74 7.04
C THR A 13 9.44 -1.72 8.51
N LEU A 14 8.55 -2.13 9.41
CA LEU A 14 8.84 -2.22 10.85
C LEU A 14 9.98 -3.20 11.12
N LYS A 15 10.04 -4.31 10.38
CA LYS A 15 11.15 -5.27 10.40
C LYS A 15 12.47 -4.65 9.94
N GLN A 16 12.48 -3.86 8.86
CA GLN A 16 13.67 -3.12 8.43
C GLN A 16 14.14 -2.12 9.48
N ARG A 17 13.20 -1.47 10.21
CA ARG A 17 13.53 -0.56 11.31
C ARG A 17 14.17 -1.29 12.47
N ALA A 18 13.60 -2.42 12.89
CA ALA A 18 14.13 -3.26 13.96
C ALA A 18 15.50 -3.83 13.59
N GLU A 19 15.65 -4.37 12.38
CA GLU A 19 16.93 -4.85 11.87
C GLU A 19 17.98 -3.74 11.77
N LYS A 20 17.62 -2.53 11.32
CA LYS A 20 18.55 -1.39 11.27
C LYS A 20 18.97 -0.93 12.66
N ALA A 21 18.04 -0.88 13.62
CA ALA A 21 18.30 -0.47 14.99
C ALA A 21 19.20 -1.47 15.73
N ALA A 22 19.03 -2.77 15.46
CA ALA A 22 19.83 -3.83 16.05
C ALA A 22 21.24 -3.99 15.42
N ARG A 23 21.55 -3.28 14.32
CA ARG A 23 22.81 -3.42 13.59
C ARG A 23 23.92 -2.50 14.10
N GLY A 24 25.14 -3.06 14.21
CA GLY A 24 26.41 -2.33 14.23
C GLY A 24 26.83 -1.86 12.82
N ALA A 25 27.90 -1.07 12.72
CA ALA A 25 28.41 -0.62 11.42
C ALA A 25 28.91 -1.80 10.57
N GLY A 26 28.40 -1.95 9.33
CA GLY A 26 28.78 -3.06 8.45
C GLY A 26 27.99 -3.13 7.13
N ARG A 27 28.36 -4.07 6.25
CA ARG A 27 27.73 -4.34 4.94
C ARG A 27 26.32 -4.92 5.15
N THR A 28 25.35 -4.49 4.34
CA THR A 28 23.99 -5.01 4.39
C THR A 28 23.98 -6.51 4.06
N PRO A 29 23.37 -7.38 4.89
CA PRO A 29 23.34 -8.81 4.61
C PRO A 29 22.67 -9.12 3.27
N ALA A 30 23.16 -10.14 2.57
CA ALA A 30 22.48 -10.69 1.41
C ALA A 30 21.05 -11.12 1.81
N GLY A 31 20.03 -10.63 1.09
CA GLY A 31 18.62 -10.88 1.41
C GLY A 31 17.92 -9.83 2.28
N SER A 32 18.60 -8.73 2.61
CA SER A 32 17.95 -7.55 3.19
C SER A 32 16.89 -7.01 2.22
N GLN A 33 15.64 -6.91 2.69
CA GLN A 33 14.56 -6.41 1.84
C GLN A 33 14.88 -4.98 1.39
N ALA A 34 14.85 -4.75 0.07
CA ALA A 34 14.96 -3.41 -0.49
C ALA A 34 13.83 -2.52 0.07
N HIS A 35 14.10 -1.22 0.15
CA HIS A 35 13.06 -0.29 0.55
C HIS A 35 11.90 -0.30 -0.44
N ARG A 36 10.67 -0.20 0.09
CA ARG A 36 9.47 -0.16 -0.73
C ARG A 36 9.36 1.23 -1.36
N LEU A 37 9.38 1.29 -2.68
CA LEU A 37 9.14 2.52 -3.43
C LEU A 37 7.65 2.57 -3.80
N VAL A 38 6.98 3.64 -3.42
CA VAL A 38 5.57 3.86 -3.78
C VAL A 38 5.50 5.15 -4.59
N PRO A 39 5.03 5.10 -5.85
CA PRO A 39 4.84 6.29 -6.64
C PRO A 39 3.73 7.15 -6.04
N LEU A 40 3.90 8.46 -6.06
CA LEU A 40 2.87 9.43 -5.73
C LEU A 40 2.14 9.81 -7.01
N SER A 41 0.87 9.41 -7.13
CA SER A 41 0.06 9.64 -8.33
C SER A 41 -0.68 10.98 -8.32
N ASP A 42 -0.96 11.51 -7.13
CA ASP A 42 -1.70 12.77 -6.96
C ASP A 42 -0.76 13.97 -7.07
N LYS A 43 -0.95 14.77 -8.12
CA LYS A 43 -0.17 15.98 -8.38
C LYS A 43 -0.35 17.06 -7.32
N GLN A 44 -1.57 17.23 -6.83
CA GLN A 44 -1.87 18.25 -5.83
C GLN A 44 -1.17 17.90 -4.52
N TYR A 45 -1.24 16.62 -4.14
CA TYR A 45 -0.51 16.11 -2.98
C TYR A 45 1.01 16.30 -3.13
N VAL A 46 1.58 15.97 -4.29
CA VAL A 46 3.01 16.16 -4.55
C VAL A 46 3.40 17.62 -4.43
N SER A 47 2.66 18.53 -5.05
CA SER A 47 2.94 19.97 -4.99
C SER A 47 2.86 20.51 -3.57
N GLN A 48 1.84 20.10 -2.79
CA GLN A 48 1.73 20.47 -1.38
C GLN A 48 2.90 19.94 -0.55
N LEU A 49 3.33 18.69 -0.78
CA LEU A 49 4.47 18.11 -0.08
C LEU A 49 5.77 18.86 -0.41
N GLU A 50 5.99 19.18 -1.68
CA GLU A 50 7.13 19.98 -2.13
C GLU A 50 7.15 21.36 -1.46
N MET A 51 6.00 22.04 -1.42
CA MET A 51 5.86 23.32 -0.72
C MET A 51 6.16 23.20 0.77
N ILE A 52 5.64 22.18 1.45
CA ILE A 52 5.88 21.95 2.89
C ILE A 52 7.37 21.73 3.15
N VAL A 53 8.02 20.87 2.35
CA VAL A 53 9.45 20.57 2.50
C VAL A 53 10.30 21.82 2.27
N ALA A 54 9.98 22.61 1.24
CA ALA A 54 10.68 23.86 0.94
C ALA A 54 10.47 24.92 2.03
N THR A 55 9.24 25.09 2.50
CA THR A 55 8.85 26.10 3.49
C THR A 55 9.42 25.79 4.87
N LEU A 56 9.28 24.55 5.33
CA LEU A 56 9.75 24.13 6.65
C LEU A 56 11.25 23.77 6.67
N LYS A 57 11.93 23.86 5.52
CA LYS A 57 13.34 23.48 5.34
C LYS A 57 13.65 22.12 5.96
N ILE A 58 12.76 21.15 5.75
CA ILE A 58 12.89 19.81 6.36
C ILE A 58 14.17 19.18 5.81
N PRO A 59 15.17 18.88 6.66
CA PRO A 59 16.37 18.23 6.19
C PRO A 59 16.02 16.83 5.70
N LEU A 60 16.24 16.55 4.42
CA LEU A 60 16.01 15.22 3.83
C LEU A 60 17.13 14.23 4.17
N GLU A 61 18.29 14.75 4.58
CA GLU A 61 19.41 13.97 5.06
C GLU A 61 19.95 14.55 6.37
N ARG A 62 20.34 13.67 7.28
CA ARG A 62 20.93 14.04 8.57
C ARG A 62 22.21 13.26 8.78
N ARG A 63 23.25 13.95 9.25
CA ARG A 63 24.50 13.30 9.65
C ARG A 63 24.26 12.49 10.93
N ASN A 64 24.48 11.18 10.87
CA ASN A 64 24.39 10.32 12.04
C ASN A 64 25.65 10.53 12.90
N LYS A 65 25.47 11.04 14.14
CA LYS A 65 26.58 11.34 15.06
C LYS A 65 27.40 10.10 15.43
N ARG A 66 26.82 8.90 15.38
CA ARG A 66 27.49 7.64 15.74
C ARG A 66 28.32 7.05 14.60
N THR A 67 27.87 7.18 13.36
CA THR A 67 28.52 6.55 12.19
C THR A 67 29.25 7.56 11.29
N GLY A 68 29.06 8.86 11.53
CA GLY A 68 29.62 9.94 10.73
C GLY A 68 29.01 10.11 9.33
N ARG A 69 28.14 9.17 8.90
CA ARG A 69 27.55 9.11 7.55
C ARG A 69 26.31 9.99 7.43
N MET A 70 26.07 10.49 6.21
CA MET A 70 24.78 11.08 5.84
C MET A 70 23.74 9.97 5.68
N GLU A 71 22.61 10.11 6.35
CA GLU A 71 21.49 9.18 6.26
C GLU A 71 20.22 9.92 5.90
N LYS A 72 19.33 9.28 5.12
CA LYS A 72 18.00 9.82 4.84
C LYS A 72 17.25 10.07 6.15
N ALA A 73 16.85 11.32 6.34
CA ALA A 73 16.10 11.75 7.51
C ALA A 73 14.62 11.41 7.36
N ARG A 74 13.92 11.29 8.49
CA ARG A 74 12.47 11.16 8.49
C ARG A 74 11.89 12.54 8.23
N ILE A 75 10.99 12.61 7.24
CA ILE A 75 10.23 13.83 6.97
C ILE A 75 9.34 14.16 8.18
N TRP A 76 8.84 13.14 8.87
CA TRP A 76 7.94 13.28 10.02
C TRP A 76 8.39 12.41 11.20
N GLU A 77 8.41 12.98 12.40
CA GLU A 77 8.59 12.26 13.67
C GLU A 77 7.24 11.89 14.30
N ILE A 78 6.35 11.31 13.50
CA ILE A 78 4.99 10.95 13.93
C ILE A 78 4.98 9.53 14.49
N THR A 79 4.27 9.35 15.61
CA THR A 79 4.03 8.04 16.22
C THR A 79 2.76 7.41 15.66
N ASP A 80 2.67 6.09 15.72
CA ASP A 80 1.45 5.35 15.36
C ASP A 80 0.22 5.81 16.18
N ARG A 81 0.42 6.23 17.44
CA ARG A 81 -0.65 6.82 18.27
C ARG A 81 -1.18 8.11 17.65
N THR A 82 -0.30 9.02 17.25
CA THR A 82 -0.67 10.31 16.63
C THR A 82 -1.49 10.09 15.35
N VAL A 83 -1.08 9.14 14.49
CA VAL A 83 -1.85 8.81 13.28
C VAL A 83 -3.24 8.31 13.62
N ARG A 84 -3.38 7.44 14.64
CA ARG A 84 -4.69 6.95 15.07
C ARG A 84 -5.56 8.07 15.63
N THR A 85 -4.98 9.00 16.39
CA THR A 85 -5.71 10.18 16.90
C THR A 85 -6.29 11.00 15.75
N TRP A 86 -5.47 11.37 14.76
CA TRP A 86 -5.97 12.13 13.59
C TRP A 86 -7.05 11.39 12.79
N LEU A 87 -6.93 10.06 12.69
CA LEU A 87 -7.95 9.26 12.03
C LEU A 87 -9.26 9.24 12.81
N ASN A 88 -9.20 9.13 14.14
CA ASN A 88 -10.39 9.18 14.98
C ASN A 88 -11.07 10.55 14.88
N GLU A 89 -10.31 11.64 14.98
CA GLU A 89 -10.82 13.00 14.81
C GLU A 89 -11.50 13.19 13.44
N ALA A 90 -10.89 12.67 12.37
CA ALA A 90 -11.48 12.71 11.03
C ALA A 90 -12.78 11.88 10.92
N VAL A 91 -12.84 10.72 11.58
CA VAL A 91 -14.05 9.89 11.62
C VAL A 91 -15.16 10.55 12.42
N GLU A 92 -14.84 11.19 13.54
CA GLU A 92 -15.80 11.96 14.34
C GLU A 92 -16.36 13.15 13.56
N SER A 93 -15.50 13.89 12.86
CA SER A 93 -15.94 14.97 11.95
C SER A 93 -16.85 14.44 10.85
N ALA A 94 -16.48 13.33 10.20
CA ALA A 94 -17.31 12.73 9.15
C ALA A 94 -18.67 12.26 9.70
N ALA A 95 -18.71 11.74 10.92
CA ALA A 95 -19.95 11.35 11.59
C ALA A 95 -20.87 12.55 11.87
N ALA A 96 -20.30 13.71 12.22
CA ALA A 96 -21.05 14.96 12.36
C ALA A 96 -21.69 15.41 11.02
N ASP A 97 -21.01 15.12 9.90
CA ASP A 97 -21.53 15.35 8.54
C ASP A 97 -22.49 14.25 8.05
N GLY A 98 -22.85 13.28 8.91
CA GLY A 98 -23.76 12.18 8.60
C GLY A 98 -23.12 10.98 7.88
N VAL A 99 -21.79 10.95 7.76
CA VAL A 99 -21.04 9.84 7.14
C VAL A 99 -20.61 8.84 8.21
N THR A 100 -21.08 7.60 8.09
CA THR A 100 -20.72 6.52 9.03
C THR A 100 -20.04 5.35 8.32
N PHE A 101 -19.16 4.65 9.04
CA PHE A 101 -18.39 3.52 8.52
C PHE A 101 -18.81 2.22 9.20
N SER A 102 -19.00 1.16 8.41
CA SER A 102 -19.38 -0.17 8.92
C SER A 102 -18.24 -0.91 9.64
N VAL A 103 -17.00 -0.43 9.48
CA VAL A 103 -15.81 -1.01 10.10
C VAL A 103 -14.95 0.10 10.74
N PRO A 104 -14.21 -0.21 11.81
CA PRO A 104 -13.27 0.74 12.40
C PRO A 104 -12.23 1.20 11.37
N VAL A 105 -12.05 2.52 11.27
CA VAL A 105 -11.06 3.12 10.39
C VAL A 105 -9.70 3.11 11.08
N SER A 106 -8.73 2.48 10.46
CA SER A 106 -7.35 2.39 10.94
C SER A 106 -6.36 2.48 9.78
N PRO A 107 -5.06 2.70 10.02
CA PRO A 107 -4.06 2.67 8.95
C PRO A 107 -4.05 1.34 8.18
N HIS A 108 -4.39 0.23 8.85
CA HIS A 108 -4.52 -1.07 8.20
C HIS A 108 -5.76 -1.13 7.29
N THR A 109 -6.88 -0.54 7.69
CA THR A 109 -8.10 -0.41 6.87
C THR A 109 -7.77 0.28 5.54
N PHE A 110 -7.08 1.43 5.58
CA PHE A 110 -6.63 2.12 4.36
C PHE A 110 -5.69 1.27 3.50
N ARG A 111 -4.78 0.52 4.12
CA ARG A 111 -3.89 -0.40 3.40
C ARG A 111 -4.66 -1.51 2.68
N HIS A 112 -5.69 -2.06 3.30
CA HIS A 112 -6.55 -3.07 2.68
C HIS A 112 -7.38 -2.46 1.55
N SER A 113 -7.98 -1.28 1.76
CA SER A 113 -8.74 -0.56 0.74
C SER A 113 -7.87 -0.23 -0.48
N TYR A 114 -6.64 0.23 -0.26
CA TYR A 114 -5.68 0.47 -1.34
C TYR A 114 -5.41 -0.80 -2.16
N ALA A 115 -5.18 -1.94 -1.49
CA ALA A 115 -4.91 -3.19 -2.19
C ALA A 115 -6.10 -3.68 -3.02
N MET A 116 -7.31 -3.61 -2.46
CA MET A 116 -8.54 -3.96 -3.16
C MET A 116 -8.79 -3.02 -4.35
N HIS A 117 -8.63 -1.70 -4.17
CA HIS A 117 -8.78 -0.74 -5.27
C HIS A 117 -7.82 -1.04 -6.42
N MET A 118 -6.55 -1.33 -6.13
CA MET A 118 -5.58 -1.69 -7.17
C MET A 118 -5.99 -2.98 -7.91
N LEU A 119 -6.49 -3.99 -7.20
CA LEU A 119 -7.00 -5.22 -7.83
C LEU A 119 -8.23 -4.97 -8.71
N TYR A 120 -9.19 -4.18 -8.25
CA TYR A 120 -10.37 -3.80 -9.06
C TYR A 120 -9.97 -3.05 -10.34
N ASN A 121 -8.86 -2.30 -10.31
CA ASN A 121 -8.30 -1.61 -11.47
C ASN A 121 -7.38 -2.50 -12.34
N GLY A 122 -7.38 -3.81 -12.11
CA GLY A 122 -6.63 -4.76 -12.95
C GLY A 122 -5.12 -4.75 -12.74
N ILE A 123 -4.62 -4.18 -11.63
CA ILE A 123 -3.20 -4.19 -11.34
C ILE A 123 -2.73 -5.65 -11.10
N PRO A 124 -1.69 -6.13 -11.81
CA PRO A 124 -1.21 -7.48 -11.65
C PRO A 124 -0.77 -7.78 -10.20
N LEU A 125 -1.06 -9.00 -9.72
CA LEU A 125 -0.78 -9.40 -8.34
C LEU A 125 0.70 -9.20 -7.95
N LYS A 126 1.63 -9.41 -8.89
CA LYS A 126 3.07 -9.22 -8.65
C LYS A 126 3.43 -7.76 -8.43
N VAL A 127 2.80 -6.85 -9.16
CA VAL A 127 2.98 -5.40 -9.00
C VAL A 127 2.38 -4.98 -7.66
N LEU A 128 1.18 -5.46 -7.34
CA LEU A 128 0.57 -5.20 -6.03
C LEU A 128 1.43 -5.73 -4.88
N GLN A 129 1.98 -6.94 -4.99
CA GLN A 129 2.89 -7.51 -3.99
C GLN A 129 4.07 -6.57 -3.69
N SER A 130 4.71 -6.05 -4.75
CA SER A 130 5.82 -5.10 -4.66
C SER A 130 5.36 -3.77 -4.05
N LEU A 131 4.24 -3.23 -4.54
CA LEU A 131 3.63 -2.02 -4.03
C LEU A 131 3.14 -2.15 -2.61
N MET A 132 2.88 -3.35 -2.07
CA MET A 132 2.55 -3.56 -0.66
C MET A 132 3.79 -3.86 0.19
N GLY A 133 4.88 -4.32 -0.41
CA GLY A 133 6.08 -4.77 0.29
C GLY A 133 5.90 -6.13 0.96
N HIS A 134 5.11 -7.03 0.37
CA HIS A 134 4.91 -8.38 0.90
C HIS A 134 6.05 -9.31 0.49
N LYS A 135 6.65 -10.00 1.47
CA LYS A 135 7.71 -10.98 1.20
C LYS A 135 7.20 -12.19 0.41
N SER A 136 6.03 -12.69 0.79
CA SER A 136 5.37 -13.82 0.16
C SER A 136 4.17 -13.37 -0.65
N ILE A 137 3.89 -14.08 -1.75
CA ILE A 137 2.68 -13.87 -2.52
C ILE A 137 1.43 -14.28 -1.73
N SER A 138 1.55 -15.26 -0.83
CA SER A 138 0.45 -15.74 0.02
C SER A 138 -0.20 -14.63 0.86
N SER A 139 0.57 -13.64 1.31
CA SER A 139 0.03 -12.47 2.04
C SER A 139 -0.81 -11.55 1.15
N THR A 140 -0.65 -11.63 -0.16
CA THR A 140 -1.38 -10.83 -1.16
C THR A 140 -2.58 -11.59 -1.72
N GLU A 141 -2.52 -12.93 -1.76
CA GLU A 141 -3.61 -13.80 -2.21
C GLU A 141 -4.91 -13.63 -1.43
N VAL A 142 -4.85 -13.18 -0.17
CA VAL A 142 -6.05 -12.86 0.62
C VAL A 142 -6.97 -11.89 -0.12
N TYR A 143 -6.41 -10.88 -0.80
CA TYR A 143 -7.20 -9.92 -1.56
C TYR A 143 -7.79 -10.52 -2.83
N THR A 144 -7.07 -11.45 -3.48
CA THR A 144 -7.56 -12.13 -4.67
C THR A 144 -8.73 -13.05 -4.34
N LYS A 145 -8.70 -13.72 -3.18
CA LYS A 145 -9.84 -14.53 -2.69
C LYS A 145 -11.08 -13.67 -2.46
N VAL A 146 -10.92 -12.51 -1.81
CA VAL A 146 -12.02 -11.55 -1.59
C VAL A 146 -12.54 -11.02 -2.93
N PHE A 147 -11.65 -10.64 -3.84
CA PHE A 147 -12.01 -10.18 -5.17
C PHE A 147 -12.78 -11.24 -5.97
N ALA A 148 -12.34 -12.50 -5.94
CA ALA A 148 -13.02 -13.60 -6.61
C ALA A 148 -14.45 -13.83 -6.07
N LEU A 149 -14.62 -13.78 -4.74
CA LEU A 149 -15.94 -13.88 -4.11
C LEU A 149 -16.85 -12.72 -4.54
N ASP A 150 -16.33 -11.50 -4.56
CA ASP A 150 -17.08 -10.31 -4.92
C ASP A 150 -17.47 -10.29 -6.41
N VAL A 151 -16.55 -10.65 -7.30
CA VAL A 151 -16.81 -10.78 -8.75
C VAL A 151 -17.86 -11.87 -8.99
N ALA A 152 -17.76 -13.03 -8.36
CA ALA A 152 -18.74 -14.12 -8.51
C ALA A 152 -20.13 -13.73 -7.96
N ALA A 153 -20.18 -12.91 -6.91
CA ALA A 153 -21.44 -12.42 -6.36
C ALA A 153 -22.11 -11.37 -7.24
N ARG A 154 -21.33 -10.42 -7.81
CA ARG A 154 -21.85 -9.34 -8.67
C ARG A 154 -22.15 -9.83 -10.09
N HIS A 155 -21.25 -10.61 -10.65
CA HIS A 155 -21.42 -11.29 -11.91
C HIS A 155 -21.75 -12.74 -11.56
N ARG A 156 -23.05 -13.07 -11.47
CA ARG A 156 -23.45 -14.49 -11.55
C ARG A 156 -22.67 -15.07 -12.70
N VAL A 157 -21.90 -16.13 -12.49
CA VAL A 157 -21.09 -16.75 -13.55
C VAL A 157 -22.03 -17.03 -14.73
N GLN A 158 -21.98 -16.17 -15.75
CA GLN A 158 -22.76 -16.31 -16.95
C GLN A 158 -21.91 -17.17 -17.87
N PHE A 159 -22.27 -18.44 -17.95
CA PHE A 159 -21.71 -19.32 -18.95
C PHE A 159 -22.11 -18.77 -20.32
N LEU A 160 -21.16 -18.78 -21.27
CA LEU A 160 -21.38 -18.33 -22.66
C LEU A 160 -22.44 -19.17 -23.39
N MET A 161 -22.85 -20.30 -22.80
CA MET A 161 -23.86 -21.20 -23.32
C MET A 161 -24.69 -21.82 -22.18
N PRO A 162 -25.91 -22.29 -22.45
CA PRO A 162 -26.75 -22.98 -21.48
C PRO A 162 -26.06 -24.21 -20.86
N GLU A 163 -26.32 -24.48 -19.58
CA GLU A 163 -25.72 -25.58 -18.82
C GLU A 163 -25.90 -26.94 -19.51
N ALA A 164 -27.07 -27.20 -20.09
CA ALA A 164 -27.37 -28.45 -20.78
C ALA A 164 -26.45 -28.68 -22.00
N GLU A 165 -26.10 -27.61 -22.72
CA GLU A 165 -25.25 -27.66 -23.90
C GLU A 165 -23.78 -27.87 -23.51
N ALA A 166 -23.30 -27.15 -22.48
CA ALA A 166 -21.97 -27.35 -21.92
C ALA A 166 -21.79 -28.78 -21.35
N ALA A 167 -22.82 -29.32 -20.68
CA ALA A 167 -22.81 -30.69 -20.15
C ALA A 167 -22.81 -31.75 -21.27
N ALA A 168 -23.49 -31.50 -22.39
CA ALA A 168 -23.46 -32.39 -23.55
C ALA A 168 -22.07 -32.43 -24.21
N MET A 169 -21.41 -31.29 -24.35
CA MET A 169 -20.03 -31.21 -24.86
C MET A 169 -19.04 -31.96 -23.96
N LEU A 170 -19.16 -31.81 -22.63
CA LEU A 170 -18.28 -32.50 -21.68
C LEU A 170 -18.52 -34.00 -21.59
N LYS A 171 -19.74 -34.47 -21.86
CA LYS A 171 -20.08 -35.91 -21.89
C LYS A 171 -19.66 -36.60 -23.20
N GLY A 172 -18.97 -35.91 -24.10
CA GLY A 172 -18.41 -36.50 -25.31
C GLY A 172 -19.45 -36.82 -26.38
N ALA A 173 -20.52 -36.03 -26.46
CA ALA A 173 -21.43 -36.09 -27.61
C ALA A 173 -20.97 -35.09 -28.68
N VAL A 174 -19.95 -35.50 -29.43
CA VAL A 174 -19.71 -35.08 -30.83
C VAL A 174 -19.82 -36.33 -31.69
#